data_AF-A0A4Q7YY12-F1
#
_entry.id   AF-A0A4Q7YY12-F1
#
_cell.length_a   1.000
_cell.length_b   1.000
_cell.length_c   1.000
_cell.angle_alpha   90.00
_cell.angle_beta   90.00
_cell.angle_gamma   90.00
#
_symmetry.space_group_name_H-M   'P 1'
#
loop_
_entity.id
_entity.type
_entity.pdbx_description
1 polymer ?
#
loop_
_entity_poly.entity_id
_entity_poly.type
_entity_poly.pdbx_seq_one_letter_code
_entity_poly.pdbx_strand_id
1 'polypeptide(L)'
;MSKLVRLFTSLLFLFLLPARYAGGYSLLTHEQLIDLTWEASIVPLLKSRYPTLTDAQLEHARAYAYGGCVIQDIGYYPFGDSFFSDLTHYVRSGDFVVNLFRNAGNADELAFAVGALSHYIGDSVGHADSTNLAVPVEFPKLGQRYGRSVNYAEGKSQHIRTEFAFDINEISRGRFAPVHYLRHVGLEVPQRQLELAFYQTYGLAEDFSAGKGRRVNVRGYRFAVRNFIPRIAYAVTLLHRHSEPPVVDSPDLQRLASELSTVASKNHWDLYRRRAGIGTYSLAGVLYVLPRIGPLKLAAVKGPHADTDRDYIHSVLRSTDALNFTVRRFTPPPATRLSAAKAAAKDVNSQPPPTDPLPAKLGAGQTVPRGSSDPRHPLRNRDLDTGSVVRPGGYPLTDATYCRLVHRLAANPAQPVPPGIKADILAYYADRDVNFATKTHPAAWKTLQADLATLQTIPTNNEPLPYPTYGSDEGDPSGDATY
;
A
#
# COMPACT_ATOMS: atom_id res chain seq x y z
N MET A 1 32.85 -10.11 26.41
CA MET A 1 31.56 -10.32 25.72
C MET A 1 31.76 -11.35 24.62
N SER A 2 31.00 -12.45 24.62
CA SER A 2 31.13 -13.49 23.60
C SER A 2 30.81 -12.95 22.20
N LYS A 3 31.38 -13.57 21.16
CA LYS A 3 31.07 -13.23 19.76
C LYS A 3 29.56 -13.28 19.48
N LEU A 4 28.83 -14.17 20.18
CA LEU A 4 27.37 -14.27 20.13
C LEU A 4 26.67 -13.02 20.68
N VAL A 5 27.12 -12.50 21.82
CA VAL A 5 26.55 -11.29 22.43
C VAL A 5 26.83 -10.07 21.55
N ARG A 6 28.01 -9.99 20.93
CA ARG A 6 28.36 -8.93 19.95
C ARG A 6 27.53 -9.03 18.67
N LEU A 7 27.28 -10.24 18.15
CA LEU A 7 26.40 -10.44 17.00
C LEU A 7 24.95 -10.04 17.33
N PHE A 8 24.45 -10.40 18.52
CA PHE A 8 23.12 -10.03 19.00
C PHE A 8 22.99 -8.52 19.22
N THR A 9 24.00 -7.87 19.80
CA THR A 9 23.99 -6.41 19.98
C THR A 9 24.16 -5.66 18.66
N SER A 10 24.98 -6.14 17.72
CA SER A 10 25.08 -5.53 16.38
C SER A 10 23.81 -5.70 15.55
N LEU A 11 23.12 -6.84 15.66
CA LEU A 11 21.77 -7.02 15.11
C LEU A 11 20.78 -6.06 15.79
N LEU A 12 20.81 -5.95 17.12
CA LEU A 12 19.98 -5.03 17.91
C LEU A 12 20.19 -3.56 17.52
N PHE A 13 21.42 -3.13 17.21
CA PHE A 13 21.71 -1.78 16.73
C PHE A 13 21.26 -1.56 15.28
N LEU A 14 21.23 -2.59 14.43
CA LEU A 14 20.56 -2.52 13.12
C LEU A 14 19.03 -2.36 13.26
N PHE A 15 18.44 -2.84 14.36
CA PHE A 15 17.01 -2.71 14.68
C PHE A 15 16.60 -1.37 15.31
N LEU A 16 17.56 -0.47 15.60
CA LEU A 16 17.30 0.86 16.17
C LEU A 16 17.17 1.97 15.10
N LEU A 17 17.29 1.63 13.81
CA LEU A 17 16.95 2.58 12.75
C LEU A 17 15.45 2.91 12.84
N PRO A 18 15.06 4.20 12.84
CA PRO A 18 13.67 4.59 12.97
C PRO A 18 12.93 4.21 11.69
N ALA A 19 12.34 3.02 11.65
CA ALA A 19 11.31 2.71 10.69
C ALA A 19 10.10 3.61 11.01
N ARG A 20 9.84 4.56 10.12
CA ARG A 20 8.70 5.46 10.21
C ARG A 20 7.55 4.79 9.48
N TYR A 21 6.81 3.96 10.18
CA TYR A 21 5.56 3.40 9.70
C TYR A 21 4.53 4.54 9.58
N ALA A 22 3.86 4.69 8.44
CA ALA A 22 2.54 5.31 8.30
C ALA A 22 1.63 4.26 7.69
N GLY A 23 0.33 4.44 7.88
CA GLY A 23 -0.62 3.36 7.65
C GLY A 23 -2.05 3.83 7.82
N GLY A 24 -2.90 3.05 7.15
CA GLY A 24 -4.20 2.59 7.60
C GLY A 24 -4.16 1.14 8.03
N TYR A 25 -5.08 0.33 7.52
CA TYR A 25 -5.13 -1.10 7.85
C TYR A 25 -3.72 -1.69 7.86
N SER A 26 -3.36 -2.40 8.93
CA SER A 26 -2.05 -3.03 8.97
C SER A 26 -1.93 -4.10 7.88
N LEU A 27 -0.69 -4.44 7.55
CA LEU A 27 -0.28 -5.37 6.50
C LEU A 27 -1.27 -6.53 6.24
N LEU A 28 -1.68 -7.25 7.30
CA LEU A 28 -2.46 -8.48 7.15
C LEU A 28 -3.91 -8.22 6.76
N THR A 29 -4.47 -7.09 7.20
CA THR A 29 -5.83 -6.70 6.82
C THR A 29 -5.90 -6.35 5.33
N HIS A 30 -4.85 -5.74 4.76
CA HIS A 30 -4.79 -5.52 3.30
C HIS A 30 -4.72 -6.82 2.50
N GLU A 31 -3.95 -7.82 2.95
CA GLU A 31 -3.91 -9.15 2.34
C GLU A 31 -5.28 -9.87 2.49
N GLN A 32 -5.96 -9.70 3.62
CA GLN A 32 -7.31 -10.27 3.84
C GLN A 32 -8.34 -9.72 2.86
N LEU A 33 -8.30 -8.43 2.51
CA LEU A 33 -9.18 -7.86 1.48
C LEU A 33 -8.98 -8.51 0.11
N ILE A 34 -7.74 -8.86 -0.24
CA ILE A 34 -7.46 -9.63 -1.46
C ILE A 34 -8.08 -11.02 -1.36
N ASP A 35 -7.91 -11.71 -0.25
CA ASP A 35 -8.47 -13.06 -0.05
C ASP A 35 -10.00 -13.09 -0.12
N LEU A 36 -10.67 -12.13 0.53
CA LEU A 36 -12.13 -12.02 0.55
C LEU A 36 -12.73 -11.70 -0.83
N THR A 37 -11.97 -11.00 -1.68
CA THR A 37 -12.43 -10.58 -3.01
C THR A 37 -11.88 -11.43 -4.16
N TRP A 38 -10.91 -12.30 -3.88
CA TRP A 38 -10.17 -13.07 -4.88
C TRP A 38 -11.11 -13.81 -5.84
N GLU A 39 -11.97 -14.67 -5.31
CA GLU A 39 -12.89 -15.48 -6.11
C GLU A 39 -14.12 -14.69 -6.58
N ALA A 40 -14.59 -13.76 -5.75
CA ALA A 40 -15.85 -13.06 -5.96
C ALA A 40 -15.79 -11.97 -7.05
N SER A 41 -14.60 -11.40 -7.31
CA SER A 41 -14.43 -10.35 -8.31
C SER A 41 -13.06 -10.31 -8.99
N ILE A 42 -11.95 -10.63 -8.32
CA ILE A 42 -10.60 -10.52 -8.91
C ILE A 42 -10.38 -11.58 -10.00
N VAL A 43 -10.58 -12.87 -9.70
CA VAL A 43 -10.48 -13.97 -10.67
C VAL A 43 -11.42 -13.76 -11.86
N PRO A 44 -12.70 -13.37 -11.67
CA PRO A 44 -13.57 -12.96 -12.79
C PRO A 44 -12.98 -11.86 -13.66
N LEU A 45 -12.40 -10.81 -13.08
CA LEU A 45 -11.73 -9.75 -13.85
C LEU A 45 -10.55 -10.31 -14.65
N LEU A 46 -9.66 -11.09 -14.02
CA LEU A 46 -8.49 -11.67 -14.67
C LEU A 46 -8.91 -12.58 -15.84
N LYS A 47 -9.86 -13.51 -15.62
CA LYS A 47 -10.36 -14.42 -16.66
C LYS A 47 -11.17 -13.71 -17.76
N SER A 48 -11.76 -12.55 -17.49
CA SER A 48 -12.45 -11.77 -18.52
C SER A 48 -11.50 -11.25 -19.61
N ARG A 49 -10.24 -10.99 -19.24
CA ARG A 49 -9.20 -10.45 -20.12
C ARG A 49 -8.20 -11.52 -20.59
N TYR A 50 -7.93 -12.50 -19.73
CA TYR A 50 -6.99 -13.62 -19.94
C TYR A 50 -7.73 -14.95 -19.69
N PRO A 51 -8.62 -15.38 -20.61
CA PRO A 51 -9.54 -16.50 -20.39
C PRO A 51 -8.87 -17.88 -20.29
N THR A 52 -7.60 -18.00 -20.69
CA THR A 52 -6.82 -19.24 -20.68
C THR A 52 -5.99 -19.45 -19.40
N LEU A 53 -6.06 -18.53 -18.43
CA LEU A 53 -5.32 -18.65 -17.17
C LEU A 53 -5.65 -19.95 -16.44
N THR A 54 -4.61 -20.74 -16.19
CA THR A 54 -4.65 -21.93 -15.33
C THR A 54 -4.71 -21.54 -13.86
N ASP A 55 -5.11 -22.47 -13.00
CA ASP A 55 -5.15 -22.23 -11.55
C ASP A 55 -3.78 -21.88 -10.96
N ALA A 56 -2.70 -22.47 -11.48
CA ALA A 56 -1.34 -22.13 -11.07
C ALA A 56 -0.95 -20.69 -11.45
N GLN A 57 -1.38 -20.21 -12.61
CA GLN A 57 -1.14 -18.83 -13.03
C GLN A 57 -2.01 -17.83 -12.27
N LEU A 58 -3.21 -18.21 -11.87
CA LEU A 58 -4.02 -17.39 -10.96
C LEU A 58 -3.33 -17.28 -9.60
N GLU A 59 -2.81 -18.37 -9.05
CA GLU A 59 -2.06 -18.33 -7.79
C GLU A 59 -0.80 -17.46 -7.90
N HIS A 60 -0.09 -17.53 -9.02
CA HIS A 60 1.04 -16.63 -9.32
C HIS A 60 0.60 -15.17 -9.36
N ALA A 61 -0.48 -14.84 -10.08
CA ALA A 61 -1.03 -13.49 -10.13
C ALA A 61 -1.51 -13.01 -8.75
N ARG A 62 -1.93 -13.91 -7.85
CA ARG A 62 -2.29 -13.56 -6.46
C ARG A 62 -1.12 -12.96 -5.69
N ALA A 63 0.10 -13.44 -5.93
CA ALA A 63 1.31 -12.88 -5.34
C ALA A 63 1.53 -11.40 -5.74
N TYR A 64 1.12 -11.03 -6.96
CA TYR A 64 1.13 -9.65 -7.44
C TYR A 64 0.01 -8.82 -6.81
N ALA A 65 -1.18 -9.39 -6.64
CA ALA A 65 -2.26 -8.71 -5.89
C ALA A 65 -1.87 -8.42 -4.43
N TYR A 66 -1.22 -9.37 -3.75
CA TYR A 66 -0.63 -9.12 -2.43
C TYR A 66 0.46 -8.05 -2.48
N GLY A 67 1.33 -8.06 -3.50
CA GLY A 67 2.34 -7.01 -3.63
C GLY A 67 1.76 -5.62 -3.87
N GLY A 68 0.65 -5.55 -4.60
CA GLY A 68 -0.08 -4.31 -4.84
C GLY A 68 -0.86 -3.82 -3.62
N CYS A 69 -1.44 -4.69 -2.79
CA CYS A 69 -2.27 -4.26 -1.65
C CYS A 69 -1.49 -3.60 -0.50
N VAL A 70 -0.17 -3.63 -0.59
CA VAL A 70 0.73 -3.03 0.39
C VAL A 70 1.78 -2.13 -0.26
N ILE A 71 1.65 -1.83 -1.57
CA ILE A 71 2.66 -1.04 -2.28
C ILE A 71 2.71 0.40 -1.79
N GLN A 72 1.57 1.03 -1.52
CA GLN A 72 1.54 2.41 -1.04
C GLN A 72 2.27 2.57 0.31
N ASP A 73 2.28 1.54 1.16
CA ASP A 73 3.02 1.55 2.44
C ASP A 73 4.51 1.21 2.33
N ILE A 74 5.03 0.91 1.13
CA ILE A 74 6.40 0.41 0.98
C ILE A 74 7.48 1.32 1.59
N GLY A 75 7.29 2.63 1.49
CA GLY A 75 8.20 3.66 1.99
C GLY A 75 8.20 3.80 3.51
N TYR A 76 7.20 3.24 4.17
CA TYR A 76 7.02 3.28 5.61
C TYR A 76 7.65 2.09 6.34
N TYR A 77 7.99 1.03 5.60
CA TYR A 77 8.77 -0.10 6.11
C TYR A 77 10.26 0.25 6.30
N PRO A 78 11.01 -0.54 7.10
CA PRO A 78 12.45 -0.35 7.26
C PRO A 78 13.16 -0.24 5.91
N PHE A 79 14.06 0.74 5.77
CA PHE A 79 14.84 1.02 4.56
C PHE A 79 14.02 1.56 3.36
N GLY A 80 12.77 1.98 3.56
CA GLY A 80 11.95 2.67 2.55
C GLY A 80 12.12 4.20 2.55
N ASP A 81 11.71 4.85 1.45
CA ASP A 81 11.56 6.31 1.36
C ASP A 81 10.10 6.69 1.65
N SER A 82 9.86 7.24 2.85
CA SER A 82 8.54 7.74 3.27
C SER A 82 7.90 8.68 2.25
N PHE A 83 8.69 9.35 1.38
CA PHE A 83 8.10 10.21 0.37
C PHE A 83 7.25 9.49 -0.65
N PHE A 84 7.68 8.29 -1.05
CA PHE A 84 6.92 7.48 -1.99
C PHE A 84 5.52 7.24 -1.42
N SER A 85 5.49 6.80 -0.15
CA SER A 85 4.25 6.51 0.53
C SER A 85 3.42 7.77 0.81
N ASP A 86 4.06 8.86 1.26
CA ASP A 86 3.38 10.14 1.44
C ASP A 86 2.70 10.59 0.13
N LEU A 87 3.37 10.44 -1.02
CA LEU A 87 2.79 10.76 -2.32
C LEU A 87 1.58 9.87 -2.61
N THR A 88 1.72 8.55 -2.49
CA THR A 88 0.63 7.62 -2.79
C THR A 88 -0.56 7.70 -1.83
N HIS A 89 -0.34 8.21 -0.61
CA HIS A 89 -1.38 8.42 0.40
C HIS A 89 -2.09 9.78 0.27
N TYR A 90 -1.37 10.83 -0.14
CA TYR A 90 -1.88 12.20 0.02
C TYR A 90 -2.01 12.99 -1.27
N VAL A 91 -1.26 12.65 -2.32
CA VAL A 91 -1.23 13.42 -3.58
C VAL A 91 -1.68 12.51 -4.70
N ARG A 92 -2.74 12.86 -5.41
CA ARG A 92 -3.17 12.11 -6.61
C ARG A 92 -3.29 10.57 -6.41
N SER A 93 -3.68 10.13 -5.22
CA SER A 93 -3.73 8.72 -4.81
C SER A 93 -4.60 7.84 -5.72
N GLY A 94 -5.74 8.35 -6.17
CA GLY A 94 -6.62 7.66 -7.12
C GLY A 94 -6.01 7.58 -8.53
N ASP A 95 -5.33 8.64 -8.96
CA ASP A 95 -4.68 8.68 -10.28
C ASP A 95 -3.51 7.69 -10.36
N PHE A 96 -2.76 7.50 -9.27
CA PHE A 96 -1.71 6.49 -9.18
C PHE A 96 -2.26 5.08 -9.46
N VAL A 97 -3.36 4.72 -8.79
CA VAL A 97 -4.04 3.43 -9.03
C VAL A 97 -4.56 3.34 -10.46
N VAL A 98 -5.17 4.41 -10.99
CA VAL A 98 -5.63 4.46 -12.38
C VAL A 98 -4.49 4.25 -13.38
N ASN A 99 -3.31 4.83 -13.13
CA ASN A 99 -2.14 4.66 -13.99
C ASN A 99 -1.60 3.22 -13.93
N LEU A 100 -1.63 2.55 -12.78
CA LEU A 100 -1.33 1.11 -12.71
C LEU A 100 -2.27 0.29 -13.60
N PHE A 101 -3.59 0.50 -13.52
CA PHE A 101 -4.55 -0.19 -14.40
C PHE A 101 -4.33 0.08 -15.88
N ARG A 102 -3.99 1.33 -16.24
CA ARG A 102 -3.72 1.72 -17.63
C ARG A 102 -2.47 1.06 -18.20
N ASN A 103 -1.45 0.89 -17.36
CA ASN A 103 -0.17 0.31 -17.75
C ASN A 103 -0.16 -1.23 -17.69
N ALA A 104 -1.21 -1.86 -17.15
CA ALA A 104 -1.30 -3.32 -17.05
C ALA A 104 -1.41 -3.99 -18.44
N GLY A 105 -0.35 -4.70 -18.83
CA GLY A 105 -0.24 -5.47 -20.06
C GLY A 105 -0.59 -6.95 -19.89
N ASN A 106 -0.38 -7.53 -18.70
CA ASN A 106 -0.59 -8.96 -18.41
C ASN A 106 -1.41 -9.18 -17.12
N ALA A 107 -1.70 -10.45 -16.82
CA ALA A 107 -2.50 -10.85 -15.66
C ALA A 107 -1.86 -10.46 -14.32
N ASP A 108 -0.54 -10.55 -14.21
CA ASP A 108 0.22 -10.22 -13.01
C ASP A 108 0.16 -8.70 -12.71
N GLU A 109 0.40 -7.87 -13.72
CA GLU A 109 0.30 -6.40 -13.64
C GLU A 109 -1.15 -5.93 -13.39
N LEU A 110 -2.15 -6.63 -13.93
CA LEU A 110 -3.56 -6.36 -13.64
C LEU A 110 -3.90 -6.72 -12.20
N ALA A 111 -3.42 -7.87 -11.71
CA ALA A 111 -3.59 -8.28 -10.31
C ALA A 111 -2.90 -7.31 -9.36
N PHE A 112 -1.69 -6.84 -9.69
CA PHE A 112 -0.98 -5.80 -8.95
C PHE A 112 -1.77 -4.49 -8.87
N ALA A 113 -2.36 -4.03 -9.97
CA ALA A 113 -3.20 -2.84 -10.00
C ALA A 113 -4.46 -2.99 -9.13
N VAL A 114 -5.09 -4.17 -9.14
CA VAL A 114 -6.20 -4.51 -8.22
C VAL A 114 -5.74 -4.53 -6.77
N GLY A 115 -4.53 -5.02 -6.50
CA GLY A 115 -3.87 -4.89 -5.21
C GLY A 115 -3.83 -3.44 -4.74
N ALA A 116 -3.26 -2.54 -5.54
CA ALA A 116 -3.16 -1.12 -5.19
C ALA A 116 -4.54 -0.46 -5.00
N LEU A 117 -5.57 -0.89 -5.75
CA LEU A 117 -6.95 -0.47 -5.52
C LEU A 117 -7.49 -0.96 -4.18
N SER A 118 -7.20 -2.20 -3.80
CA SER A 118 -7.56 -2.76 -2.49
C SER A 118 -6.99 -1.92 -1.36
N HIS A 119 -5.72 -1.51 -1.46
CA HIS A 119 -5.11 -0.59 -0.50
C HIS A 119 -5.83 0.76 -0.45
N TYR A 120 -6.01 1.41 -1.61
CA TYR A 120 -6.68 2.72 -1.69
C TYR A 120 -8.09 2.69 -1.08
N ILE A 121 -8.86 1.63 -1.31
CA ILE A 121 -10.20 1.45 -0.71
C ILE A 121 -10.07 1.12 0.78
N GLY A 122 -9.19 0.19 1.11
CA GLY A 122 -8.94 -0.31 2.46
C GLY A 122 -8.62 0.81 3.42
N ASP A 123 -7.67 1.68 3.07
CA ASP A 123 -7.30 2.83 3.91
C ASP A 123 -8.39 3.90 3.91
N SER A 124 -8.96 4.24 2.75
CA SER A 124 -10.03 5.25 2.68
C SER A 124 -11.24 4.93 3.57
N VAL A 125 -11.55 3.65 3.74
CA VAL A 125 -12.68 3.17 4.55
C VAL A 125 -12.22 2.83 5.98
N GLY A 126 -11.17 2.02 6.11
CA GLY A 126 -10.66 1.52 7.38
C GLY A 126 -10.23 2.63 8.33
N HIS A 127 -9.59 3.68 7.83
CA HIS A 127 -9.29 4.86 8.65
C HIS A 127 -10.54 5.57 9.13
N ALA A 128 -11.39 5.96 8.19
CA ALA A 128 -12.53 6.84 8.45
C ALA A 128 -13.58 6.17 9.35
N ASP A 129 -13.80 4.87 9.14
CA ASP A 129 -14.87 4.12 9.79
C ASP A 129 -14.39 3.27 10.97
N SER A 130 -13.08 3.05 11.15
CA SER A 130 -12.55 2.25 12.26
C SER A 130 -11.37 2.90 12.97
N THR A 131 -10.17 2.95 12.38
CA THR A 131 -8.96 3.33 13.12
C THR A 131 -9.07 4.72 13.76
N ASN A 132 -9.55 5.72 13.01
CA ASN A 132 -9.65 7.09 13.54
C ASN A 132 -10.68 7.19 14.67
N LEU A 133 -11.70 6.33 14.71
CA LEU A 133 -12.70 6.25 15.78
C LEU A 133 -12.19 5.45 16.98
N ALA A 134 -11.35 4.45 16.75
CA ALA A 134 -10.78 3.61 17.79
C ALA A 134 -9.64 4.30 18.56
N VAL A 135 -8.81 5.10 17.90
CA VAL A 135 -7.70 5.83 18.55
C VAL A 135 -8.14 6.65 19.79
N PRO A 136 -9.18 7.49 19.75
CA PRO A 136 -9.60 8.24 20.93
C PRO A 136 -10.19 7.36 22.05
N VAL A 137 -10.71 6.18 21.73
CA VAL A 137 -11.19 5.18 22.71
C VAL A 137 -9.99 4.55 23.41
N GLU A 138 -9.01 4.05 22.65
CA GLU A 138 -7.81 3.39 23.21
C GLU A 138 -6.84 4.37 23.89
N PHE A 139 -6.91 5.64 23.48
CA PHE A 139 -6.07 6.72 23.99
C PHE A 139 -6.91 7.93 24.40
N PRO A 140 -7.59 7.88 25.56
CA PRO A 140 -8.56 8.92 25.98
C PRO A 140 -8.00 10.34 26.05
N LYS A 141 -6.70 10.50 26.31
CA LYS A 141 -6.03 11.82 26.30
C LYS A 141 -6.04 12.47 24.91
N LEU A 142 -5.97 11.68 23.84
CA LEU A 142 -6.13 12.19 22.48
C LEU A 142 -7.59 12.52 22.20
N GLY A 143 -8.52 11.69 22.67
CA GLY A 143 -9.96 11.98 22.57
C GLY A 143 -10.38 13.27 23.27
N GLN A 144 -9.81 13.55 24.46
CA GLN A 144 -10.01 14.82 25.17
C GLN A 144 -9.48 16.03 24.40
N ARG A 145 -8.45 15.86 23.57
CA ARG A 145 -7.80 16.95 22.84
C ARG A 145 -8.41 17.20 21.46
N TYR A 146 -8.75 16.13 20.74
CA TYR A 146 -9.11 16.16 19.32
C TYR A 146 -10.54 15.67 19.04
N GLY A 147 -11.20 15.07 20.01
CA GLY A 147 -12.59 14.64 19.92
C GLY A 147 -12.78 13.17 19.56
N ARG A 148 -13.89 12.86 18.86
CA ARG A 148 -14.35 11.49 18.61
C ARG A 148 -13.64 10.79 17.45
N SER A 149 -12.86 11.51 16.68
CA SER A 149 -12.05 10.99 15.59
C SER A 149 -10.67 11.59 15.71
N VAL A 150 -9.64 10.76 15.72
CA VAL A 150 -8.24 11.17 15.82
C VAL A 150 -7.50 10.57 14.65
N ASN A 151 -7.07 11.43 13.73
CA ASN A 151 -6.34 10.99 12.54
C ASN A 151 -4.85 10.78 12.84
N TYR A 152 -4.13 10.30 11.84
CA TYR A 152 -2.72 9.97 11.96
C TYR A 152 -1.84 11.20 12.30
N ALA A 153 -2.10 12.38 11.73
CA ALA A 153 -1.35 13.60 12.03
C ALA A 153 -1.48 14.05 13.50
N GLU A 154 -2.60 13.75 14.14
CA GLU A 154 -2.88 14.08 15.55
C GLU A 154 -2.29 13.06 16.53
N GLY A 155 -2.10 11.82 16.08
CA GLY A 155 -1.83 10.67 16.95
C GLY A 155 -0.93 9.58 16.36
N LYS A 156 0.05 9.90 15.50
CA LYS A 156 0.89 8.93 14.76
C LYS A 156 1.25 7.64 15.50
N SER A 157 1.82 7.72 16.71
CA SER A 157 2.24 6.51 17.43
C SER A 157 1.07 5.68 17.97
N GLN A 158 -0.04 6.33 18.29
CA GLN A 158 -1.25 5.71 18.83
C GLN A 158 -2.04 5.05 17.71
N HIS A 159 -2.12 5.75 16.59
CA HIS A 159 -2.72 5.31 15.35
C HIS A 159 -2.14 3.96 14.88
N ILE A 160 -0.81 3.89 14.73
CA ILE A 160 -0.10 2.64 14.36
C ILE A 160 -0.30 1.52 15.42
N ARG A 161 -0.40 1.89 16.70
CA ARG A 161 -0.62 0.89 17.77
C ARG A 161 -2.03 0.31 17.74
N THR A 162 -3.02 1.11 17.35
CA THR A 162 -4.42 0.67 17.19
C THR A 162 -4.55 -0.27 15.99
N GLU A 163 -3.96 0.06 14.85
CA GLU A 163 -3.96 -0.81 13.66
C GLU A 163 -3.33 -2.16 13.95
N PHE A 164 -2.12 -2.13 14.53
CA PHE A 164 -1.43 -3.36 14.90
C PHE A 164 -2.19 -4.17 15.96
N ALA A 165 -3.00 -3.53 16.81
CA ALA A 165 -3.88 -4.21 17.76
C ALA A 165 -4.98 -4.99 17.06
N PHE A 166 -5.60 -4.42 16.02
CA PHE A 166 -6.60 -5.14 15.23
C PHE A 166 -5.98 -6.38 14.57
N ASP A 167 -4.79 -6.25 13.97
CA ASP A 167 -4.11 -7.41 13.39
C ASP A 167 -3.87 -8.51 14.44
N ILE A 168 -3.44 -8.14 15.64
CA ILE A 168 -3.20 -9.11 16.72
C ILE A 168 -4.49 -9.79 17.17
N ASN A 169 -5.58 -9.03 17.32
CA ASN A 169 -6.88 -9.60 17.65
C ASN A 169 -7.28 -10.62 16.57
N GLU A 170 -7.21 -10.27 15.28
CA GLU A 170 -7.59 -11.16 14.19
C GLU A 170 -6.69 -12.39 14.06
N ILE A 171 -5.37 -12.26 14.27
CA ILE A 171 -4.47 -13.42 14.37
C ILE A 171 -4.90 -14.33 15.52
N SER A 172 -5.23 -13.77 16.69
CA SER A 172 -5.65 -14.54 17.87
C SER A 172 -6.92 -15.35 17.62
N ARG A 173 -7.80 -14.85 16.75
CA ARG A 173 -9.05 -15.52 16.33
C ARG A 173 -8.88 -16.46 15.15
N GLY A 174 -7.71 -16.50 14.53
CA GLY A 174 -7.49 -17.26 13.30
C GLY A 174 -8.29 -16.74 12.11
N ARG A 175 -8.63 -15.44 12.10
CA ARG A 175 -9.41 -14.77 11.04
C ARG A 175 -8.56 -14.28 9.86
N PHE A 176 -7.24 -14.40 9.94
CA PHE A 176 -6.34 -14.19 8.81
C PHE A 176 -5.84 -15.50 8.20
N ALA A 177 -5.37 -15.39 6.96
CA ALA A 177 -4.60 -16.43 6.32
C ALA A 177 -3.37 -16.79 7.18
N PRO A 178 -3.06 -18.09 7.34
CA PRO A 178 -1.86 -18.50 8.07
C PRO A 178 -0.60 -17.92 7.41
N VAL A 179 0.38 -17.50 8.20
CA VAL A 179 1.63 -16.90 7.65
C VAL A 179 2.36 -17.82 6.65
N HIS A 180 2.23 -19.14 6.80
CA HIS A 180 2.82 -20.09 5.87
C HIS A 180 2.07 -20.15 4.53
N TYR A 181 0.76 -19.88 4.52
CA TYR A 181 -0.02 -19.71 3.30
C TYR A 181 0.41 -18.44 2.56
N LEU A 182 0.44 -17.30 3.26
CA LEU A 182 0.92 -16.03 2.68
C LEU A 182 2.33 -16.15 2.09
N ARG A 183 3.23 -16.86 2.77
CA ARG A 183 4.58 -17.14 2.25
C ARG A 183 4.59 -18.06 1.03
N HIS A 184 3.67 -19.01 0.96
CA HIS A 184 3.52 -19.93 -0.16
C HIS A 184 3.04 -19.20 -1.41
N VAL A 185 2.00 -18.37 -1.30
CA VAL A 185 1.54 -17.49 -2.39
C VAL A 185 2.67 -16.55 -2.80
N GLY A 186 3.31 -15.90 -1.82
CA GLY A 186 4.40 -14.96 -2.06
C GLY A 186 3.92 -13.52 -2.21
N LEU A 187 4.84 -12.65 -2.61
CA LEU A 187 4.59 -11.23 -2.79
C LEU A 187 5.52 -10.72 -3.88
N GLU A 188 4.94 -10.20 -4.96
CA GLU A 188 5.64 -9.77 -6.17
C GLU A 188 5.30 -8.33 -6.56
N VAL A 189 6.25 -7.61 -7.17
CA VAL A 189 6.10 -6.22 -7.59
C VAL A 189 6.59 -6.08 -9.04
N PRO A 190 5.73 -5.67 -9.99
CA PRO A 190 6.13 -5.41 -11.37
C PRO A 190 6.80 -4.03 -11.46
N GLN A 191 8.13 -4.01 -11.29
CA GLN A 191 8.91 -2.76 -11.14
C GLN A 191 8.67 -1.76 -12.28
N ARG A 192 8.68 -2.20 -13.54
CA ARG A 192 8.46 -1.29 -14.68
C ARG A 192 7.07 -0.65 -14.67
N GLN A 193 6.02 -1.41 -14.32
CA GLN A 193 4.66 -0.87 -14.21
C GLN A 193 4.59 0.17 -13.09
N LEU A 194 5.21 -0.13 -11.94
CA LEU A 194 5.27 0.75 -10.78
C LEU A 194 6.01 2.06 -11.10
N GLU A 195 7.19 1.96 -11.69
CA GLU A 195 8.02 3.09 -12.13
C GLU A 195 7.26 4.00 -13.09
N LEU A 196 6.64 3.41 -14.11
CA LEU A 196 5.90 4.16 -15.12
C LEU A 196 4.66 4.84 -14.51
N ALA A 197 3.89 4.15 -13.68
CA ALA A 197 2.72 4.72 -13.02
C ALA A 197 3.12 5.84 -12.04
N PHE A 198 4.22 5.67 -11.31
CA PHE A 198 4.74 6.68 -10.40
C PHE A 198 5.19 7.93 -11.16
N TYR A 199 5.97 7.78 -12.21
CA TYR A 199 6.39 8.89 -13.07
C TYR A 199 5.20 9.61 -13.70
N GLN A 200 4.27 8.88 -14.32
CA GLN A 200 3.07 9.46 -14.94
C GLN A 200 2.21 10.26 -13.94
N THR A 201 2.21 9.85 -12.67
CA THR A 201 1.42 10.50 -11.62
C THR A 201 2.12 11.71 -11.01
N TYR A 202 3.42 11.61 -10.76
CA TYR A 202 4.15 12.58 -9.93
C TYR A 202 5.24 13.37 -10.66
N GLY A 203 5.60 12.97 -11.89
CA GLY A 203 6.71 13.55 -12.64
C GLY A 203 8.09 13.27 -12.05
N LEU A 204 8.19 12.31 -11.13
CA LEU A 204 9.43 11.91 -10.48
C LEU A 204 9.90 10.57 -11.06
N ALA A 205 11.14 10.53 -11.52
CA ALA A 205 11.82 9.29 -11.87
C ALA A 205 12.50 8.73 -10.60
N GLU A 206 11.91 7.70 -10.01
CA GLU A 206 12.50 6.95 -8.89
C GLU A 206 13.02 5.61 -9.44
N ASP A 207 14.20 5.17 -8.98
CA ASP A 207 14.78 3.87 -9.33
C ASP A 207 14.41 2.85 -8.24
N PHE A 208 13.62 1.84 -8.59
CA PHE A 208 13.10 0.81 -7.67
C PHE A 208 13.93 -0.50 -7.73
N SER A 209 15.03 -0.53 -8.48
CA SER A 209 15.88 -1.71 -8.60
C SER A 209 16.75 -1.94 -7.35
N ALA A 210 17.32 -3.13 -7.14
CA ALA A 210 17.99 -3.49 -5.87
C ALA A 210 19.47 -3.03 -5.79
N GLY A 211 19.75 -1.90 -5.12
CA GLY A 211 21.10 -1.31 -5.08
C GLY A 211 21.33 -0.44 -3.83
N LYS A 212 22.59 -0.36 -3.37
CA LYS A 212 22.97 0.44 -2.18
C LYS A 212 22.73 1.93 -2.45
N GLY A 213 21.98 2.59 -1.55
CA GLY A 213 21.70 4.04 -1.64
C GLY A 213 20.40 4.41 -2.36
N ARG A 214 19.60 3.43 -2.80
CA ARG A 214 18.30 3.65 -3.48
C ARG A 214 17.16 3.94 -2.51
N ARG A 215 16.16 4.69 -2.99
CA ARG A 215 15.03 5.19 -2.19
C ARG A 215 13.96 4.13 -1.89
N VAL A 216 13.73 3.16 -2.77
CA VAL A 216 12.79 2.05 -2.53
C VAL A 216 13.43 0.70 -2.85
N ASN A 217 13.69 -0.13 -1.83
CA ASN A 217 14.34 -1.44 -1.98
C ASN A 217 13.30 -2.58 -1.96
N VAL A 218 12.83 -3.02 -3.13
CA VAL A 218 11.83 -4.10 -3.27
C VAL A 218 12.27 -5.40 -2.60
N ARG A 219 13.56 -5.76 -2.61
CA ARG A 219 14.06 -6.97 -1.95
C ARG A 219 13.96 -6.87 -0.43
N GLY A 220 14.38 -5.73 0.13
CA GLY A 220 14.27 -5.43 1.56
C GLY A 220 12.81 -5.44 2.02
N TYR A 221 11.94 -4.84 1.20
CA TYR A 221 10.50 -4.85 1.40
C TYR A 221 9.89 -6.25 1.38
N ARG A 222 10.17 -7.07 0.36
CA ARG A 222 9.70 -8.47 0.29
C ARG A 222 10.15 -9.28 1.50
N PHE A 223 11.36 -9.05 2.00
CA PHE A 223 11.81 -9.64 3.24
C PHE A 223 11.00 -9.14 4.45
N ALA A 224 10.79 -7.82 4.55
CA ALA A 224 10.05 -7.21 5.65
C ALA A 224 8.63 -7.77 5.75
N VAL A 225 7.89 -7.76 4.64
CA VAL A 225 6.49 -8.19 4.57
C VAL A 225 6.33 -9.71 4.71
N ARG A 226 7.11 -10.52 3.97
CA ARG A 226 6.91 -11.98 3.98
C ARG A 226 7.43 -12.65 5.26
N ASN A 227 8.45 -12.07 5.89
CA ASN A 227 9.18 -12.75 6.95
C ASN A 227 9.21 -11.98 8.27
N PHE A 228 9.61 -10.71 8.23
CA PHE A 228 9.92 -9.96 9.44
C PHE A 228 8.66 -9.55 10.22
N ILE A 229 7.74 -8.82 9.58
CA ILE A 229 6.56 -8.26 10.24
C ILE A 229 5.61 -9.34 10.75
N PRO A 230 5.21 -10.35 9.95
CA PRO A 230 4.35 -11.42 10.45
C PRO A 230 4.98 -12.18 11.63
N ARG A 231 6.30 -12.35 11.64
CA ARG A 231 6.97 -13.02 12.77
C ARG A 231 6.85 -12.20 14.06
N ILE A 232 6.97 -10.87 13.96
CA ILE A 232 6.75 -9.97 15.10
C ILE A 232 5.27 -9.99 15.52
N ALA A 233 4.33 -9.87 14.56
CA ALA A 233 2.90 -9.91 14.84
C ALA A 233 2.47 -11.18 15.60
N TYR A 234 2.93 -12.36 15.16
CA TYR A 234 2.65 -13.61 15.86
C TYR A 234 3.30 -13.68 17.25
N ALA A 235 4.52 -13.15 17.42
CA ALA A 235 5.16 -13.10 18.73
C ALA A 235 4.42 -12.16 19.69
N VAL A 236 3.97 -10.99 19.22
CA VAL A 236 3.18 -10.05 20.01
C VAL A 236 1.79 -10.65 20.31
N THR A 237 1.19 -11.40 19.38
CA THR A 237 -0.07 -12.13 19.63
C THR A 237 0.06 -13.10 20.80
N LEU A 238 1.19 -13.81 20.94
CA LEU A 238 1.40 -14.69 22.11
C LEU A 238 1.39 -13.93 23.44
N LEU A 239 1.81 -12.67 23.44
CA LEU A 239 1.86 -11.83 24.64
C LEU A 239 0.49 -11.22 24.98
N HIS A 240 -0.36 -10.97 23.98
CA HIS A 240 -1.61 -10.19 24.16
C HIS A 240 -2.90 -10.99 24.01
N ARG A 241 -2.89 -12.16 23.35
CA ARG A 241 -4.11 -12.95 23.02
C ARG A 241 -5.05 -13.26 24.20
N HIS A 242 -4.56 -13.23 25.43
CA HIS A 242 -5.35 -13.50 26.64
C HIS A 242 -6.05 -12.24 27.19
N SER A 243 -5.77 -11.08 26.61
CA SER A 243 -6.32 -9.77 26.98
C SER A 243 -7.22 -9.18 25.88
N GLU A 244 -7.52 -9.94 24.82
CA GLU A 244 -8.41 -9.52 23.75
C GLU A 244 -9.86 -9.40 24.25
N PRO A 245 -10.66 -8.48 23.70
CA PRO A 245 -12.05 -8.29 24.14
C PRO A 245 -12.88 -9.56 23.92
N PRO A 246 -14.00 -9.76 24.63
CA PRO A 246 -14.91 -10.86 24.31
C PRO A 246 -15.44 -10.71 22.87
N VAL A 247 -15.63 -11.83 22.18
CA VAL A 247 -16.28 -11.81 20.86
C VAL A 247 -17.74 -11.44 21.06
N VAL A 248 -18.17 -10.35 20.42
CA VAL A 248 -19.57 -9.94 20.41
C VAL A 248 -20.20 -10.44 19.11
N ASP A 249 -21.22 -11.30 19.24
CA ASP A 249 -21.96 -11.80 18.09
C ASP A 249 -22.69 -10.64 17.38
N SER A 250 -22.64 -10.64 16.06
CA SER A 250 -23.25 -9.62 15.21
C SER A 250 -23.44 -10.15 13.78
N PRO A 251 -24.39 -9.59 12.99
CA PRO A 251 -24.55 -9.96 11.59
C PRO A 251 -23.25 -9.83 10.78
N ASP A 252 -22.46 -8.79 11.06
CA ASP A 252 -21.19 -8.54 10.41
C ASP A 252 -20.15 -9.61 10.77
N LEU A 253 -20.02 -9.97 12.05
CA LEU A 253 -19.12 -11.06 12.45
C LEU A 253 -19.54 -12.40 11.83
N GLN A 254 -20.84 -12.72 11.82
CA GLN A 254 -21.36 -13.95 11.21
C GLN A 254 -21.05 -13.99 9.71
N ARG A 255 -21.24 -12.87 9.00
CA ARG A 255 -20.89 -12.73 7.59
C ARG A 255 -19.39 -12.92 7.36
N LEU A 256 -18.55 -12.19 8.09
CA LEU A 256 -17.09 -12.28 7.96
C LEU A 256 -16.61 -13.71 8.24
N ALA A 257 -17.11 -14.36 9.30
CA ALA A 257 -16.77 -15.73 9.62
C ALA A 257 -17.17 -16.72 8.51
N SER A 258 -18.35 -16.53 7.90
CA SER A 258 -18.81 -17.36 6.77
C SER A 258 -17.95 -17.18 5.53
N GLU A 259 -17.62 -15.93 5.16
CA GLU A 259 -16.76 -15.62 4.02
C GLU A 259 -15.36 -16.20 4.23
N LEU A 260 -14.76 -15.97 5.41
CA LEU A 260 -13.45 -16.52 5.77
C LEU A 260 -13.43 -18.04 5.84
N SER A 261 -14.50 -18.69 6.32
CA SER A 261 -14.59 -20.16 6.30
C SER A 261 -14.55 -20.68 4.86
N THR A 262 -15.25 -20.02 3.94
CA THR A 262 -15.25 -20.37 2.51
C THR A 262 -13.86 -20.22 1.91
N VAL A 263 -13.21 -19.08 2.15
CA VAL A 263 -11.82 -18.81 1.72
C VAL A 263 -10.86 -19.84 2.30
N ALA A 264 -10.95 -20.13 3.60
CA ALA A 264 -10.05 -21.04 4.31
C ALA A 264 -10.17 -22.48 3.80
N SER A 265 -11.39 -22.96 3.58
CA SER A 265 -11.63 -24.31 3.04
C SER A 265 -11.10 -24.42 1.62
N LYS A 266 -11.39 -23.43 0.75
CA LYS A 266 -10.96 -23.46 -0.65
C LYS A 266 -9.44 -23.41 -0.81
N ASN A 267 -8.76 -22.62 0.02
CA ASN A 267 -7.30 -22.47 -0.04
C ASN A 267 -6.57 -23.43 0.92
N HIS A 268 -7.29 -24.40 1.50
CA HIS A 268 -6.74 -25.42 2.40
C HIS A 268 -5.87 -24.85 3.52
N TRP A 269 -6.31 -23.76 4.15
CA TRP A 269 -5.53 -23.05 5.19
C TRP A 269 -5.10 -23.95 6.34
N ASP A 270 -5.85 -25.01 6.66
CA ASP A 270 -5.47 -25.99 7.68
C ASP A 270 -4.12 -26.66 7.43
N LEU A 271 -3.72 -26.86 6.17
CA LEU A 271 -2.40 -27.42 5.82
C LEU A 271 -1.24 -26.47 6.17
N TYR A 272 -1.54 -25.17 6.27
CA TYR A 272 -0.59 -24.10 6.54
C TYR A 272 -0.61 -23.65 8.00
N ARG A 273 -1.64 -24.04 8.78
CA ARG A 273 -1.72 -23.72 10.21
C ARG A 273 -0.64 -24.49 10.98
N ARG A 274 0.20 -23.76 11.71
CA ARG A 274 1.24 -24.31 12.58
C ARG A 274 1.06 -23.74 13.98
N ARG A 275 1.34 -24.56 15.00
CA ARG A 275 1.50 -24.04 16.37
C ARG A 275 2.76 -23.19 16.45
N ALA A 276 2.74 -22.17 17.30
CA ALA A 276 3.93 -21.36 17.57
C ALA A 276 5.08 -22.27 18.03
N GLY A 277 6.22 -22.19 17.33
CA GLY A 277 7.44 -22.93 17.68
C GLY A 277 8.29 -22.19 18.70
N ILE A 278 9.37 -22.86 19.15
CA ILE A 278 10.33 -22.31 20.14
C ILE A 278 10.81 -20.92 19.71
N GLY A 279 11.15 -20.73 18.43
CA GLY A 279 11.63 -19.44 17.93
C GLY A 279 10.63 -18.27 18.02
N THR A 280 9.32 -18.54 18.01
CA THR A 280 8.28 -17.51 18.21
C THR A 280 8.11 -17.20 19.69
N TYR A 281 8.11 -18.21 20.56
CA TYR A 281 8.07 -18.02 22.02
C TYR A 281 9.32 -17.30 22.54
N SER A 282 10.51 -17.64 22.03
CA SER A 282 11.75 -16.94 22.38
C SER A 282 11.70 -15.46 21.97
N LEU A 283 11.18 -15.16 20.78
CA LEU A 283 11.00 -13.78 20.33
C LEU A 283 9.98 -13.02 21.20
N ALA A 284 8.88 -13.67 21.57
CA ALA A 284 7.90 -13.10 22.49
C ALA A 284 8.55 -12.78 23.86
N GLY A 285 9.34 -13.70 24.41
CA GLY A 285 10.09 -13.47 25.66
C GLY A 285 11.07 -12.30 25.56
N VAL A 286 11.77 -12.14 24.44
CA VAL A 286 12.65 -10.98 24.19
C VAL A 286 11.84 -9.68 24.14
N LEU A 287 10.74 -9.65 23.39
CA LEU A 287 9.86 -8.47 23.29
C LEU A 287 9.21 -8.09 24.62
N TYR A 288 8.96 -9.07 25.49
CA TYR A 288 8.44 -8.84 26.84
C TYR A 288 9.44 -8.12 27.76
N VAL A 289 10.73 -8.48 27.66
CA VAL A 289 11.79 -7.92 28.52
C VAL A 289 12.31 -6.58 28.03
N LEU A 290 12.36 -6.37 26.71
CA LEU A 290 12.96 -5.16 26.15
C LEU A 290 12.17 -3.88 26.53
N PRO A 291 12.88 -2.79 26.86
CA PRO A 291 12.22 -1.52 27.15
C PRO A 291 11.52 -0.99 25.89
N ARG A 292 10.31 -0.47 26.08
CA ARG A 292 9.42 0.02 25.02
C ARG A 292 9.85 1.41 24.51
N ILE A 293 11.06 1.51 23.96
CA ILE A 293 11.66 2.74 23.46
C ILE A 293 11.81 2.67 21.94
N GLY A 294 11.58 3.78 21.25
CA GLY A 294 11.70 3.86 19.79
C GLY A 294 10.74 2.90 19.06
N PRO A 295 11.20 2.13 18.04
CA PRO A 295 10.37 1.17 17.30
C PRO A 295 9.70 0.11 18.17
N LEU A 296 10.28 -0.24 19.33
CA LEU A 296 9.74 -1.24 20.25
C LEU A 296 8.45 -0.78 20.97
N LYS A 297 8.08 0.50 20.86
CA LYS A 297 6.77 1.00 21.34
C LYS A 297 5.59 0.30 20.65
N LEU A 298 5.79 -0.23 19.44
CA LEU A 298 4.76 -0.97 18.70
C LEU A 298 4.37 -2.28 19.38
N ALA A 299 5.29 -2.94 20.10
CA ALA A 299 4.96 -4.12 20.89
C ALA A 299 4.11 -3.80 22.15
N ALA A 300 4.01 -2.52 22.51
CA ALA A 300 3.14 -2.03 23.59
C ALA A 300 1.71 -1.83 23.10
N VAL A 301 1.15 -2.82 22.43
CA VAL A 301 -0.19 -2.79 21.86
C VAL A 301 -1.21 -2.59 22.97
N LYS A 302 -2.25 -1.80 22.67
CA LYS A 302 -3.48 -1.77 23.46
C LYS A 302 -4.53 -2.47 22.61
N GLY A 303 -4.99 -3.64 23.06
CA GLY A 303 -6.03 -4.40 22.38
C GLY A 303 -7.30 -3.57 22.20
N PRO A 304 -8.13 -3.88 21.19
CA PRO A 304 -9.37 -3.15 20.96
C PRO A 304 -10.39 -3.36 22.10
N HIS A 305 -11.35 -2.45 22.21
CA HIS A 305 -12.60 -2.66 22.92
C HIS A 305 -13.60 -3.42 22.03
N ALA A 306 -14.66 -3.98 22.63
CA ALA A 306 -15.69 -4.69 21.89
C ALA A 306 -16.36 -3.84 20.79
N ASP A 307 -16.62 -2.55 21.08
CA ASP A 307 -17.19 -1.64 20.08
C ASP A 307 -16.20 -1.31 18.96
N THR A 308 -14.91 -1.12 19.27
CA THR A 308 -13.90 -0.81 18.25
C THR A 308 -13.53 -2.03 17.40
N ASP A 309 -13.60 -3.24 17.95
CA ASP A 309 -13.53 -4.50 17.19
C ASP A 309 -14.71 -4.65 16.23
N ARG A 310 -15.93 -4.32 16.68
CA ARG A 310 -17.11 -4.31 15.80
C ARG A 310 -16.95 -3.30 14.66
N ASP A 311 -16.49 -2.09 14.95
CA ASP A 311 -16.29 -1.05 13.94
C ASP A 311 -15.20 -1.46 12.93
N TYR A 312 -14.14 -2.15 13.39
CA TYR A 312 -13.13 -2.78 12.52
C TYR A 312 -13.72 -3.86 11.60
N ILE A 313 -14.50 -4.81 12.13
CA ILE A 313 -15.14 -5.85 11.32
C ILE A 313 -16.06 -5.21 10.27
N HIS A 314 -16.86 -4.22 10.69
CA HIS A 314 -17.75 -3.49 9.81
C HIS A 314 -16.98 -2.81 8.66
N SER A 315 -15.88 -2.13 8.99
CA SER A 315 -15.05 -1.46 7.98
C SER A 315 -14.40 -2.47 7.03
N VAL A 316 -14.01 -3.68 7.49
CA VAL A 316 -13.44 -4.73 6.61
C VAL A 316 -14.48 -5.21 5.60
N LEU A 317 -15.72 -5.44 6.03
CA LEU A 317 -16.81 -5.85 5.13
C LEU A 317 -17.18 -4.73 4.15
N ARG A 318 -17.24 -3.48 4.62
CA ARG A 318 -17.50 -2.33 3.75
C ARG A 318 -16.39 -2.15 2.70
N SER A 319 -15.13 -2.33 3.08
CA SER A 319 -13.99 -2.33 2.14
C SER A 319 -14.09 -3.45 1.13
N THR A 320 -14.43 -4.67 1.57
CA THR A 320 -14.65 -5.84 0.72
C THR A 320 -15.77 -5.60 -0.30
N ASP A 321 -16.90 -5.04 0.13
CA ASP A 321 -18.03 -4.71 -0.75
C ASP A 321 -17.68 -3.62 -1.76
N ALA A 322 -17.01 -2.56 -1.31
CA ALA A 322 -16.55 -1.47 -2.18
C ALA A 322 -15.54 -1.96 -3.23
N LEU A 323 -14.61 -2.84 -2.83
CA LEU A 323 -13.63 -3.44 -3.74
C LEU A 323 -14.32 -4.36 -4.75
N ASN A 324 -15.18 -5.28 -4.30
CA ASN A 324 -15.97 -6.15 -5.18
C ASN A 324 -16.77 -5.34 -6.20
N PHE A 325 -17.48 -4.29 -5.75
CA PHE A 325 -18.24 -3.41 -6.62
C PHE A 325 -17.35 -2.72 -7.66
N THR A 326 -16.21 -2.17 -7.23
CA THR A 326 -15.31 -1.43 -8.11
C THR A 326 -14.63 -2.35 -9.14
N VAL A 327 -14.13 -3.51 -8.72
CA VAL A 327 -13.53 -4.52 -9.61
C VAL A 327 -14.54 -5.02 -10.65
N ARG A 328 -15.80 -5.25 -10.25
CA ARG A 328 -16.87 -5.63 -11.19
C ARG A 328 -17.17 -4.56 -12.22
N ARG A 329 -17.07 -3.27 -11.87
CA ARG A 329 -17.21 -2.18 -12.86
C ARG A 329 -16.09 -2.15 -13.89
N PHE A 330 -14.90 -2.63 -13.53
CA PHE A 330 -13.78 -2.82 -14.47
C PHE A 330 -13.89 -4.13 -15.26
N THR A 331 -14.79 -5.04 -14.88
CA THR A 331 -15.00 -6.32 -15.56
C THR A 331 -16.05 -6.13 -16.65
N PRO A 332 -15.71 -6.27 -17.95
CA PRO A 332 -16.70 -6.20 -19.01
C PRO A 332 -17.77 -7.30 -18.80
N PRO A 333 -19.04 -7.07 -19.21
CA PRO A 333 -20.02 -8.15 -19.24
C PRO A 333 -19.48 -9.32 -20.09
N PRO A 334 -19.83 -10.58 -19.77
CA PRO A 334 -19.28 -11.74 -20.45
C PRO A 334 -19.36 -11.58 -21.97
N ALA A 335 -18.21 -11.52 -22.61
CA ALA A 335 -18.11 -11.57 -24.06
C ALA A 335 -18.88 -12.81 -24.56
N THR A 336 -19.68 -12.67 -25.61
CA THR A 336 -20.22 -13.85 -26.31
C THR A 336 -19.05 -14.77 -26.63
N ARG A 337 -19.20 -16.08 -26.39
CA ARG A 337 -18.11 -17.08 -26.43
C ARG A 337 -17.15 -16.92 -27.61
N LEU A 338 -17.62 -16.41 -28.76
CA LEU A 338 -16.83 -16.16 -29.96
C LEU A 338 -15.73 -15.09 -29.82
N SER A 339 -15.95 -13.97 -29.12
CA SER A 339 -14.93 -12.91 -29.02
C SER A 339 -13.89 -13.23 -27.96
N ALA A 340 -14.30 -13.86 -26.85
CA ALA A 340 -13.39 -14.42 -25.85
C ALA A 340 -12.50 -15.52 -26.46
N ALA A 341 -13.06 -16.41 -27.29
CA ALA A 341 -12.29 -17.43 -28.00
C ALA A 341 -11.29 -16.84 -29.02
N LYS A 342 -11.64 -15.74 -29.70
CA LYS A 342 -10.71 -15.02 -30.61
C LYS A 342 -9.60 -14.27 -29.86
N ALA A 343 -9.88 -13.75 -28.66
CA ALA A 343 -8.86 -13.15 -27.80
C ALA A 343 -7.92 -14.23 -27.21
N ALA A 344 -8.48 -15.35 -26.74
CA ALA A 344 -7.74 -16.53 -26.29
C ALA A 344 -6.82 -17.10 -27.37
N ALA A 345 -7.29 -17.16 -28.62
CA ALA A 345 -6.50 -17.64 -29.76
C ALA A 345 -5.33 -16.73 -30.15
N LYS A 346 -5.30 -15.48 -29.66
CA LYS A 346 -4.18 -14.54 -29.81
C LYS A 346 -3.21 -14.56 -28.63
N ASP A 347 -3.64 -15.11 -27.49
CA ASP A 347 -2.84 -15.23 -26.27
C ASP A 347 -2.06 -16.56 -26.31
N VAL A 348 -0.96 -16.58 -27.06
CA VAL A 348 -0.18 -17.80 -27.33
C VAL A 348 0.99 -18.02 -26.36
N ASN A 349 1.28 -17.07 -25.46
CA ASN A 349 2.40 -17.18 -24.52
C ASN A 349 1.97 -16.78 -23.10
N SER A 350 1.37 -17.72 -22.37
CA SER A 350 1.08 -17.56 -20.93
C SER A 350 2.30 -17.85 -20.03
N GLN A 351 3.51 -17.81 -20.59
CA GLN A 351 4.76 -17.65 -19.84
C GLN A 351 5.03 -16.14 -19.81
N PRO A 352 5.48 -15.52 -18.71
CA PRO A 352 5.80 -14.10 -18.74
C PRO A 352 7.23 -13.89 -19.26
N PRO A 353 7.48 -13.45 -20.52
CA PRO A 353 8.67 -12.68 -20.82
C PRO A 353 8.43 -11.20 -20.46
N PRO A 354 9.49 -10.40 -20.31
CA PRO A 354 9.43 -9.05 -19.78
C PRO A 354 8.55 -8.16 -20.67
N THR A 355 7.64 -7.44 -20.00
CA THR A 355 7.27 -6.06 -20.33
C THR A 355 7.30 -5.68 -21.81
N ASP A 356 6.30 -6.09 -22.57
CA ASP A 356 5.79 -5.20 -23.60
C ASP A 356 4.40 -4.76 -23.13
N PRO A 357 4.30 -3.59 -22.45
CA PRO A 357 2.99 -3.05 -22.14
C PRO A 357 2.19 -3.01 -23.45
N LEU A 358 0.93 -3.45 -23.41
CA LEU A 358 -0.02 -3.11 -24.47
C LEU A 358 0.22 -1.65 -24.83
N PRO A 359 0.23 -1.24 -26.11
CA PRO A 359 0.46 0.15 -26.47
C PRO A 359 -0.63 0.96 -25.76
N ALA A 360 -0.28 1.50 -24.60
CA ALA A 360 -1.08 2.47 -23.91
C ALA A 360 -1.31 3.54 -24.98
N LYS A 361 -2.50 4.14 -25.03
CA LYS A 361 -2.60 5.40 -25.76
C LYS A 361 -1.77 6.42 -24.98
N LEU A 362 -0.47 6.42 -25.26
CA LEU A 362 0.54 7.33 -24.74
C LEU A 362 0.04 8.74 -25.09
N GLY A 363 -0.16 9.58 -24.07
CA GLY A 363 -0.66 10.94 -24.27
C GLY A 363 -2.19 11.16 -24.21
N ALA A 364 -2.99 10.23 -23.68
CA ALA A 364 -4.37 10.57 -23.29
C ALA A 364 -4.36 11.57 -22.12
N GLY A 365 -4.44 12.86 -22.43
CA GLY A 365 -4.40 13.95 -21.45
C GLY A 365 -5.34 13.71 -20.26
N GLN A 366 -4.79 13.67 -19.04
CA GLN A 366 -5.56 13.60 -17.79
C GLN A 366 -5.81 15.01 -17.26
N THR A 367 -6.75 15.71 -17.87
CA THR A 367 -7.40 16.87 -17.23
C THR A 367 -8.64 16.37 -16.51
N VAL A 368 -8.44 15.72 -15.36
CA VAL A 368 -9.54 15.28 -14.51
C VAL A 368 -9.52 16.13 -13.23
N PRO A 369 -10.51 17.02 -13.02
CA PRO A 369 -10.61 17.80 -11.79
C PRO A 369 -10.66 16.89 -10.54
N ARG A 370 -10.13 17.35 -9.40
CA ARG A 370 -10.10 16.58 -8.12
C ARG A 370 -11.45 16.02 -7.65
N GLY A 371 -12.55 16.63 -8.10
CA GLY A 371 -13.92 16.21 -7.81
C GLY A 371 -14.65 15.60 -9.00
N SER A 372 -13.97 15.26 -10.09
CA SER A 372 -14.59 14.77 -11.31
C SER A 372 -15.41 13.50 -11.05
N SER A 373 -16.63 13.51 -11.55
CA SER A 373 -17.47 12.32 -11.69
C SER A 373 -17.33 11.69 -13.08
N ASP A 374 -16.27 12.01 -13.83
CA ASP A 374 -16.03 11.43 -15.15
C ASP A 374 -15.96 9.90 -15.03
N PRO A 375 -16.88 9.15 -15.67
CA PRO A 375 -16.86 7.69 -15.64
C PRO A 375 -15.56 7.09 -16.19
N ARG A 376 -14.74 7.87 -16.91
CA ARG A 376 -13.41 7.48 -17.43
C ARG A 376 -12.25 7.75 -16.46
N HIS A 377 -12.51 8.37 -15.30
CA HIS A 377 -11.57 8.50 -14.20
C HIS A 377 -12.26 8.13 -12.87
N PRO A 378 -12.44 6.82 -12.63
CA PRO A 378 -13.43 6.34 -11.67
C PRO A 378 -13.03 6.55 -10.20
N LEU A 379 -11.76 6.87 -9.92
CA LEU A 379 -11.26 7.06 -8.57
C LEU A 379 -11.01 8.55 -8.31
N ARG A 380 -11.52 9.03 -7.17
CA ARG A 380 -11.21 10.38 -6.67
C ARG A 380 -9.84 10.36 -6.01
N ASN A 381 -9.18 11.51 -5.96
CA ASN A 381 -7.97 11.64 -5.15
C ASN A 381 -8.38 11.87 -3.69
N ARG A 382 -8.07 10.89 -2.85
CA ARG A 382 -8.37 10.89 -1.42
C ARG A 382 -7.11 10.98 -0.61
N ASP A 383 -7.21 11.65 0.52
CA ASP A 383 -6.27 11.50 1.61
C ASP A 383 -6.58 10.15 2.28
N LEU A 384 -5.61 9.23 2.25
CA LEU A 384 -5.82 7.87 2.73
C LEU A 384 -5.96 7.79 4.25
N ASP A 385 -5.35 8.70 5.02
CA ASP A 385 -5.46 8.75 6.49
C ASP A 385 -6.84 9.17 7.00
N THR A 386 -7.60 9.89 6.18
CA THR A 386 -8.91 10.45 6.54
C THR A 386 -10.05 9.91 5.69
N GLY A 387 -9.73 9.24 4.58
CA GLY A 387 -10.69 8.82 3.55
C GLY A 387 -11.35 9.98 2.80
N SER A 388 -10.99 11.23 3.10
CA SER A 388 -11.63 12.41 2.53
C SER A 388 -11.06 12.76 1.15
N VAL A 389 -11.86 13.40 0.29
CA VAL A 389 -11.33 13.93 -0.97
C VAL A 389 -10.32 15.03 -0.66
N VAL A 390 -9.15 14.98 -1.30
CA VAL A 390 -8.06 15.94 -1.10
C VAL A 390 -8.54 17.37 -1.36
N ARG A 391 -8.25 18.27 -0.42
CA ARG A 391 -8.55 19.70 -0.50
C ARG A 391 -7.38 20.52 0.02
N PRO A 392 -7.08 21.69 -0.60
CA PRO A 392 -6.10 22.64 -0.07
C PRO A 392 -6.34 22.96 1.41
N GLY A 393 -5.31 22.82 2.25
CA GLY A 393 -5.41 23.09 3.70
C GLY A 393 -6.29 22.10 4.47
N GLY A 394 -6.76 21.02 3.83
CA GLY A 394 -7.66 20.04 4.44
C GLY A 394 -6.97 19.08 5.41
N TYR A 395 -5.69 18.78 5.17
CA TYR A 395 -4.90 17.90 6.03
C TYR A 395 -3.41 18.26 5.99
N PRO A 396 -2.73 18.41 7.15
CA PRO A 396 -1.38 18.95 7.21
C PRO A 396 -0.31 18.09 6.54
N LEU A 397 -0.46 16.75 6.54
CA LEU A 397 0.49 15.88 5.85
C LEU A 397 0.32 15.96 4.33
N THR A 398 -0.91 16.18 3.83
CA THR A 398 -1.14 16.47 2.41
C THR A 398 -0.45 17.76 1.99
N ASP A 399 -0.62 18.84 2.75
CA ASP A 399 0.06 20.12 2.47
C ASP A 399 1.58 19.97 2.46
N ALA A 400 2.13 19.28 3.46
CA ALA A 400 3.57 19.02 3.55
C ALA A 400 4.08 18.20 2.35
N THR A 401 3.29 17.21 1.92
CA THR A 401 3.65 16.34 0.78
C THR A 401 3.61 17.10 -0.53
N TYR A 402 2.56 17.90 -0.78
CA TYR A 402 2.52 18.80 -1.94
C TYR A 402 3.70 19.76 -1.93
N CYS A 403 3.99 20.39 -0.79
CA CYS A 403 5.12 21.32 -0.65
C CYS A 403 6.45 20.65 -1.03
N ARG A 404 6.69 19.45 -0.52
CA ARG A 404 7.91 18.68 -0.84
C ARG A 404 7.96 18.24 -2.29
N LEU A 405 6.81 17.91 -2.90
CA LEU A 405 6.73 17.60 -4.33
C LEU A 405 7.07 18.80 -5.20
N VAL A 406 6.51 19.99 -4.92
CA VAL A 406 6.84 21.22 -5.67
C VAL A 406 8.34 21.46 -5.60
N HIS A 407 8.93 21.35 -4.42
CA HIS A 407 10.37 21.55 -4.23
C HIS A 407 11.21 20.54 -5.04
N ARG A 408 10.83 19.26 -5.04
CA ARG A 408 11.50 18.20 -5.82
C ARG A 408 11.44 18.45 -7.32
N LEU A 409 10.30 18.91 -7.84
CA LEU A 409 10.15 19.21 -9.27
C LEU A 409 10.91 20.50 -9.66
N ALA A 410 10.83 21.54 -8.84
CA ALA A 410 11.50 22.81 -9.06
C ALA A 410 13.03 22.70 -9.01
N ALA A 411 13.58 21.67 -8.37
CA ALA A 411 15.02 21.41 -8.34
C ALA A 411 15.62 21.05 -9.72
N ASN A 412 14.80 20.53 -10.65
CA ASN A 412 15.23 20.14 -12.00
C ASN A 412 14.31 20.76 -13.08
N PRO A 413 14.29 22.09 -13.23
CA PRO A 413 13.29 22.77 -14.05
C PRO A 413 13.40 22.51 -15.56
N ALA A 414 14.54 21.97 -16.01
CA ALA A 414 14.76 21.57 -17.39
C ALA A 414 14.09 20.22 -17.73
N GLN A 415 13.77 19.38 -16.74
CA GLN A 415 13.13 18.09 -16.96
C GLN A 415 11.63 18.28 -17.17
N PRO A 416 11.07 17.90 -18.34
CA PRO A 416 9.63 17.97 -18.54
C PRO A 416 8.88 17.06 -17.57
N VAL A 417 7.72 17.52 -17.10
CA VAL A 417 6.83 16.74 -16.22
C VAL A 417 5.55 16.35 -16.97
N PRO A 418 4.83 15.29 -16.55
CA PRO A 418 3.50 15.03 -17.09
C PRO A 418 2.58 16.25 -16.91
N PRO A 419 1.72 16.59 -17.89
CA PRO A 419 0.85 17.76 -17.79
C PRO A 419 -0.10 17.70 -16.59
N GLY A 420 -0.52 16.50 -16.21
CA GLY A 420 -1.45 16.27 -15.11
C GLY A 420 -0.92 16.87 -13.82
N ILE A 421 0.30 16.48 -13.39
CA ILE A 421 0.80 16.86 -12.06
C ILE A 421 1.02 18.36 -11.93
N LYS A 422 1.52 19.02 -12.99
CA LYS A 422 1.69 20.48 -13.00
C LYS A 422 0.36 21.20 -12.80
N ALA A 423 -0.67 20.82 -13.56
CA ALA A 423 -2.00 21.42 -13.45
C ALA A 423 -2.62 21.21 -12.07
N ASP A 424 -2.46 20.01 -11.49
CA ASP A 424 -2.94 19.72 -10.14
C ASP A 424 -2.22 20.57 -9.09
N ILE A 425 -0.88 20.61 -9.06
CA ILE A 425 -0.16 21.44 -8.08
C ILE A 425 -0.58 22.91 -8.15
N LEU A 426 -0.67 23.49 -9.36
CA LEU A 426 -1.09 24.88 -9.53
C LEU A 426 -2.53 25.10 -9.05
N ALA A 427 -3.43 24.14 -9.28
CA ALA A 427 -4.78 24.18 -8.73
C ALA A 427 -4.83 23.95 -7.21
N TYR A 428 -3.81 23.32 -6.61
CA TYR A 428 -3.73 23.15 -5.14
C TYR A 428 -3.48 24.47 -4.45
N TYR A 429 -2.59 25.29 -5.03
CA TYR A 429 -2.15 26.55 -4.46
C TYR A 429 -2.78 27.79 -5.11
N ALA A 430 -3.85 27.61 -5.89
CA ALA A 430 -4.51 28.70 -6.61
C ALA A 430 -5.12 29.74 -5.66
N ASP A 431 -5.77 29.28 -4.58
CA ASP A 431 -6.26 30.14 -3.51
C ASP A 431 -5.17 30.32 -2.45
N ARG A 432 -4.60 31.53 -2.41
CA ARG A 432 -3.52 31.88 -1.48
C ARG A 432 -4.03 32.23 -0.09
N ASP A 433 -5.33 32.35 0.13
CA ASP A 433 -5.93 32.67 1.43
C ASP A 433 -6.14 31.41 2.28
N VAL A 434 -6.15 30.22 1.66
CA VAL A 434 -6.17 28.92 2.35
C VAL A 434 -5.07 28.82 3.42
N ASN A 435 -5.44 28.33 4.60
CA ASN A 435 -4.53 28.12 5.73
C ASN A 435 -3.69 26.84 5.58
N PHE A 436 -2.82 26.81 4.58
CA PHE A 436 -1.88 25.70 4.39
C PHE A 436 -1.01 25.49 5.63
N ALA A 437 -0.79 24.24 6.04
CA ALA A 437 0.10 23.90 7.14
C ALA A 437 1.50 24.52 6.97
N THR A 438 2.01 24.59 5.74
CA THR A 438 3.31 25.22 5.40
C THR A 438 3.40 26.70 5.79
N LYS A 439 2.27 27.44 5.85
CA LYS A 439 2.27 28.87 6.26
C LYS A 439 2.73 29.07 7.71
N THR A 440 2.63 28.06 8.56
CA THR A 440 3.15 28.10 9.93
C THR A 440 4.69 28.21 9.97
N HIS A 441 5.37 27.96 8.84
CA HIS A 441 6.81 28.05 8.69
C HIS A 441 7.17 29.10 7.60
N PRO A 442 7.39 30.38 7.97
CA PRO A 442 7.54 31.48 6.99
C PRO A 442 8.63 31.26 5.94
N ALA A 443 9.75 30.66 6.34
CA ALA A 443 10.84 30.33 5.40
C ALA A 443 10.41 29.28 4.36
N ALA A 444 9.77 28.19 4.80
CA ALA A 444 9.26 27.16 3.90
C ALA A 444 8.16 27.71 2.98
N TRP A 445 7.28 28.57 3.50
CA TRP A 445 6.27 29.25 2.68
C TRP A 445 6.88 30.17 1.62
N LYS A 446 7.96 30.89 1.95
CA LYS A 446 8.70 31.70 0.96
C LYS A 446 9.33 30.83 -0.11
N THR A 447 9.98 29.72 0.27
CA THR A 447 10.56 28.76 -0.68
C THR A 447 9.50 28.16 -1.59
N LEU A 448 8.36 27.72 -1.04
CA LEU A 448 7.26 27.16 -1.81
C LEU A 448 6.73 28.16 -2.87
N GLN A 449 6.64 29.45 -2.55
CA GLN A 449 6.22 30.46 -3.52
C GLN A 449 7.22 30.63 -4.67
N ALA A 450 8.52 30.56 -4.38
CA ALA A 450 9.56 30.58 -5.41
C ALA A 450 9.53 29.31 -6.26
N ASP A 451 9.38 28.14 -5.63
CA ASP A 451 9.28 26.85 -6.30
C ASP A 451 8.04 26.76 -7.19
N LEU A 452 6.91 27.35 -6.79
CA LEU A 452 5.70 27.45 -7.61
C LEU A 452 5.91 28.33 -8.84
N ALA A 453 6.64 29.44 -8.71
CA ALA A 453 7.01 30.28 -9.85
C ALA A 453 7.91 29.51 -10.84
N THR A 454 8.89 28.76 -10.32
CA THR A 454 9.71 27.85 -11.15
C THR A 454 8.86 26.75 -11.79
N LEU A 455 7.95 26.11 -11.06
CA LEU A 455 7.07 25.05 -11.57
C LEU A 455 6.24 25.54 -12.76
N GLN A 456 5.78 26.80 -12.75
CA GLN A 456 5.05 27.40 -13.87
C GLN A 456 5.87 27.42 -15.17
N THR A 457 7.20 27.53 -15.10
CA THR A 457 8.07 27.56 -16.29
C THR A 457 8.47 26.17 -16.78
N ILE A 458 8.31 25.11 -15.96
CA ILE A 458 8.70 23.75 -16.33
C ILE A 458 7.87 23.26 -17.53
N PRO A 459 8.48 22.75 -18.61
CA PRO A 459 7.75 22.21 -19.75
C PRO A 459 6.96 20.96 -19.37
N THR A 460 5.88 20.68 -20.11
CA THR A 460 5.11 19.44 -19.94
C THR A 460 5.34 18.50 -21.11
N ASN A 461 5.42 17.19 -20.85
CA ASN A 461 5.51 16.17 -21.90
C ASN A 461 4.39 15.13 -21.75
N ASN A 462 3.76 14.78 -22.87
CA ASN A 462 2.74 13.75 -22.98
C ASN A 462 3.32 12.38 -23.35
N GLU A 463 4.57 12.34 -23.83
CA GLU A 463 5.28 11.13 -24.19
C GLU A 463 6.11 10.63 -22.99
N PRO A 464 5.96 9.36 -22.58
CA PRO A 464 6.82 8.78 -21.57
C PRO A 464 8.03 8.09 -22.25
N LEU A 465 8.80 8.77 -23.11
CA LEU A 465 10.08 8.21 -23.58
C LEU A 465 11.16 9.25 -23.94
N PRO A 466 12.45 8.85 -23.82
CA PRO A 466 12.93 7.69 -23.06
C PRO A 466 13.11 8.10 -21.59
N TYR A 467 12.87 7.14 -20.70
CA TYR A 467 13.32 7.19 -19.30
C TYR A 467 14.73 7.78 -19.21
N PRO A 468 15.11 8.47 -18.12
CA PRO A 468 16.48 8.37 -17.64
C PRO A 468 16.71 6.90 -17.31
N THR A 469 17.06 6.09 -18.30
CA THR A 469 17.55 4.74 -18.10
C THR A 469 18.88 4.90 -17.42
N TYR A 470 18.94 4.71 -16.10
CA TYR A 470 20.21 4.42 -15.46
C TYR A 470 20.61 3.01 -15.89
N GLY A 471 21.40 2.93 -16.97
CA GLY A 471 22.13 1.76 -17.43
C GLY A 471 21.30 0.49 -17.64
N SER A 472 21.12 0.10 -18.90
CA SER A 472 21.08 -1.32 -19.21
C SER A 472 22.32 -1.99 -18.62
N ASP A 473 22.16 -3.20 -18.07
CA ASP A 473 23.25 -4.13 -17.78
C ASP A 473 23.96 -4.54 -19.09
N GLU A 474 24.65 -3.59 -19.72
CA GLU A 474 25.65 -3.86 -20.76
C GLU A 474 26.98 -3.28 -20.27
N GLY A 475 27.78 -4.21 -19.76
CA GLY A 475 29.11 -3.92 -19.22
C GLY A 475 29.79 -5.18 -18.70
N ASP A 476 29.67 -6.30 -19.42
CA ASP A 476 30.78 -7.26 -19.47
C ASP A 476 31.77 -6.75 -20.53
N PRO A 477 32.93 -6.26 -20.09
CA PRO A 477 34.13 -6.45 -20.86
C PRO A 477 35.21 -7.02 -19.92
N SER A 478 35.19 -8.32 -19.68
CA SER A 478 36.40 -9.15 -19.70
C SER A 478 36.06 -10.60 -19.36
N GLY A 479 35.86 -11.39 -20.41
CA GLY A 479 36.57 -12.65 -20.45
C GLY A 479 38.07 -12.34 -20.38
N ASP A 480 38.70 -12.68 -19.25
CA ASP A 480 40.04 -13.25 -19.34
C ASP A 480 40.23 -14.31 -18.26
N ALA A 481 40.94 -15.35 -18.67
CA ALA A 481 41.10 -16.60 -17.98
C ALA A 481 41.97 -16.49 -16.72
N THR A 482 41.78 -17.48 -15.83
CA THR A 482 42.80 -18.25 -15.08
C THR A 482 42.63 -18.29 -13.56
N TYR A 483 42.52 -19.56 -13.10
CA TYR A 483 42.63 -20.16 -11.76
C TYR A 483 41.58 -19.87 -10.69
#